data_AF-A0A9E5TFF7-F1
#
_entry.id   AF-A0A9E5TFF7-F1
#
_cell.length_a   1.000
_cell.length_b   1.000
_cell.length_c   1.000
_cell.angle_alpha   90.00
_cell.angle_beta   90.00
_cell.angle_gamma   90.00
#
_symmetry.space_group_name_H-M   'P 1'
#
loop_
_entity.id
_entity.type
_entity.pdbx_description
1 polymer ?
#
loop_
_entity_poly.entity_id
_entity_poly.type
_entity_poly.pdbx_seq_one_letter_code
_entity_poly.pdbx_strand_id
1 'polypeptide(L)' 'LCWMLGKPKKVLSAYVATMARDIEAEDFGAAHVLFRNGAVGLIRVTTAAYPGLPARLEICGTKG' A
#
# COMPACT_ATOMS: atom_id res chain seq x y z
N LEU A 1 8.17 1.66 0.18
CA LEU A 1 8.41 0.82 -1.01
C LEU A 1 9.50 1.34 -1.94
N CYS A 2 9.57 2.63 -2.29
CA CYS A 2 10.58 3.12 -3.25
C CYS A 2 12.04 2.81 -2.87
N TRP A 3 12.33 2.79 -1.56
CA TRP A 3 13.65 2.45 -1.03
C TRP A 3 14.01 0.97 -1.24
N MET A 4 13.01 0.09 -1.29
CA MET A 4 13.20 -1.37 -1.38
C MET A 4 13.04 -1.89 -2.81
N LEU A 5 12.04 -1.37 -3.54
CA LEU A 5 11.66 -1.84 -4.88
C LEU A 5 12.08 -0.89 -6.01
N GLY A 6 12.67 0.27 -5.69
CA GLY A 6 13.11 1.27 -6.66
C GLY A 6 12.02 2.24 -7.11
N LYS A 7 12.24 2.90 -8.25
CA LYS A 7 11.32 3.95 -8.75
C LYS A 7 9.99 3.34 -9.24
N PRO A 8 8.84 3.88 -8.84
CA PRO A 8 7.56 3.46 -9.38
C PRO A 8 7.46 3.80 -10.87
N LYS A 9 6.74 2.98 -11.63
CA LYS A 9 6.44 3.17 -13.05
C LYS A 9 5.01 3.69 -13.23
N LYS A 10 4.02 3.03 -12.62
CA LYS A 10 2.62 3.45 -12.64
C LYS A 10 1.82 2.85 -11.48
N VAL A 11 0.77 3.54 -11.07
CA VAL A 11 -0.30 2.97 -10.24
C VAL A 11 -1.23 2.17 -11.16
N LEU A 12 -1.46 0.90 -10.85
CA LEU A 12 -2.34 0.01 -11.61
C LEU A 12 -3.79 0.17 -11.20
N SER A 13 -4.05 0.25 -9.90
CA SER A 13 -5.34 0.55 -9.31
C SER A 13 -5.13 1.17 -7.94
N ALA A 14 -6.06 2.01 -7.52
CA ALA A 14 -6.08 2.58 -6.18
C ALA A 14 -7.52 2.78 -5.72
N TYR A 15 -7.73 2.68 -4.41
CA TYR A 15 -8.99 2.95 -3.76
C TYR A 15 -8.71 3.63 -2.41
N VAL A 16 -9.46 4.68 -2.13
CA VAL A 16 -9.44 5.40 -0.85
C VAL A 16 -10.89 5.60 -0.41
N ALA A 17 -11.11 5.56 0.90
CA ALA A 17 -12.43 5.77 1.47
C ALA A 17 -12.35 6.20 2.92
N THR A 18 -13.40 6.86 3.36
CA THR A 18 -13.73 7.04 4.77
C THR A 18 -14.73 5.96 5.15
N MET A 19 -14.31 4.97 5.94
CA MET A 19 -15.07 3.75 6.23
C MET A 19 -15.57 3.66 7.67
N ALA A 20 -14.84 4.20 8.64
CA ALA A 20 -15.09 3.99 10.07
C ALA A 20 -15.29 5.29 10.87
N ARG A 21 -14.90 6.45 10.32
CA ARG A 21 -14.98 7.75 10.98
C ARG A 21 -15.84 8.74 10.20
N ASP A 22 -16.33 9.77 10.88
CA ASP A 22 -16.99 10.92 10.26
C ASP A 22 -15.99 12.08 10.15
N ILE A 23 -15.16 12.02 9.11
CA ILE A 23 -14.11 13.01 8.80
C ILE A 23 -14.03 13.21 7.29
N GLU A 24 -13.53 14.37 6.86
CA GLU A 24 -13.36 14.69 5.43
C GLU A 24 -12.32 13.78 4.74
N ALA A 25 -11.23 13.47 5.44
CA ALA A 25 -10.13 12.66 4.92
C ALA A 25 -10.44 11.16 4.93
N GLU A 26 -9.66 10.38 4.17
CA GLU A 26 -9.74 8.93 4.18
C GLU A 26 -9.22 8.31 5.50
N ASP A 27 -9.82 7.19 5.90
CA ASP A 27 -9.29 6.34 6.97
C ASP A 27 -8.89 4.95 6.47
N PHE A 28 -9.07 4.68 5.18
CA PHE A 28 -8.64 3.49 4.47
C PHE A 28 -8.07 3.83 3.09
N GLY A 29 -7.00 3.13 2.72
CA GLY A 29 -6.41 3.21 1.39
C GLY A 29 -5.77 1.89 0.95
N ALA A 30 -5.92 1.55 -0.33
CA ALA A 30 -5.21 0.44 -0.96
C ALA A 30 -4.77 0.79 -2.39
N ALA A 31 -3.58 0.36 -2.79
CA ALA A 31 -3.05 0.61 -4.13
C ALA A 31 -2.16 -0.52 -4.64
N HIS A 32 -2.28 -0.83 -5.93
CA HIS A 32 -1.35 -1.68 -6.66
C HIS A 32 -0.41 -0.81 -7.50
N VAL A 33 0.90 -1.03 -7.38
CA VAL A 33 1.94 -0.23 -8.05
C VAL A 33 2.86 -1.13 -8.87
N LEU A 34 3.04 -0.80 -10.14
CA LEU A 34 4.09 -1.39 -10.98
C LEU A 34 5.35 -0.55 -10.86
N PHE A 35 6.49 -1.18 -10.57
CA PHE A 35 7.81 -0.57 -10.49
C PHE A 35 8.57 -0.67 -11.82
N ARG A 36 9.57 0.19 -12.02
CA ARG A 36 10.35 0.22 -13.28
C ARG A 36 11.14 -1.06 -13.54
N ASN A 37 11.54 -1.76 -12.47
CA ASN A 37 12.20 -3.06 -12.53
C ASN A 37 11.24 -4.24 -12.78
N GLY A 38 9.94 -3.98 -12.97
CA GLY A 38 8.93 -5.02 -13.21
C GLY A 38 8.27 -5.58 -11.94
N ALA A 39 8.75 -5.23 -10.74
CA ALA A 39 8.10 -5.67 -9.50
C ALA A 39 6.69 -5.06 -9.37
N VAL A 40 5.78 -5.81 -8.76
CA VAL A 40 4.43 -5.35 -8.42
C VAL A 40 4.31 -5.30 -6.91
N GLY A 41 3.89 -4.15 -6.38
CA GLY A 41 3.67 -3.93 -4.95
C GLY A 41 2.21 -3.67 -4.63
N LEU A 42 1.75 -4.17 -3.48
CA LEU A 42 0.49 -3.81 -2.84
C LEU A 42 0.78 -2.90 -1.65
N ILE A 43 0.07 -1.78 -1.56
CA ILE A 43 0.04 -0.91 -0.39
C ILE A 43 -1.36 -1.01 0.18
N ARG A 44 -1.46 -1.21 1.50
CA ARG A 44 -2.72 -1.12 2.24
C ARG A 44 -2.45 -0.40 3.54
N VAL A 45 -3.28 0.58 3.84
CA VAL A 45 -3.19 1.41 5.03
C VAL A 45 -4.59 1.65 5.58
N THR A 46 -4.68 1.74 6.90
CA THR A 46 -5.88 2.22 7.56
C THR A 46 -5.49 2.86 8.88
N THR A 47 -6.18 3.93 9.24
CA THR A 47 -6.06 4.54 10.57
C THR A 47 -7.10 3.98 11.54
N ALA A 48 -8.00 3.10 11.09
CA ALA A 48 -9.13 2.55 11.86
C ALA A 48 -8.92 1.13 12.41
N ALA A 49 -7.71 0.57 12.32
CA ALA A 49 -7.42 -0.76 12.87
C ALA A 49 -7.34 -0.73 14.41
N TYR A 50 -8.09 -1.60 15.10
CA TYR A 50 -8.04 -1.80 16.55
C TYR A 50 -7.49 -3.20 16.91
N PRO A 51 -6.61 -3.33 17.92
CA PRO A 51 -5.97 -2.28 18.71
C PRO A 51 -4.85 -1.53 17.95
N GLY A 52 -4.62 -1.89 16.69
CA GLY A 52 -3.64 -1.29 15.80
C GLY A 52 -3.29 -2.26 14.68
N LEU A 53 -2.63 -1.78 13.64
CA LEU A 53 -2.03 -2.63 12.62
C LEU A 53 -0.52 -2.38 12.61
N PRO A 54 0.34 -3.37 12.92
CA PRO A 54 1.77 -3.17 12.86
C PRO A 54 2.19 -2.87 11.42
N ALA A 55 3.19 -2.00 11.26
CA ALA A 55 3.82 -1.80 9.96
C ALA A 55 4.47 -3.12 9.52
N ARG A 56 3.95 -3.71 8.43
CA ARG A 56 4.48 -4.94 7.84
C ARG A 56 4.95 -4.67 6.42
N LEU A 57 6.14 -5.16 6.11
CA LEU A 57 6.68 -5.22 4.76
C LEU A 57 7.01 -6.67 4.43
N GLU A 58 6.55 -7.11 3.27
CA GLU A 58 6.85 -8.43 2.73
C GLU A 58 7.39 -8.23 1.32
N ILE A 59 8.50 -8.90 1.01
CA ILE A 59 9.14 -8.90 -0.30
C ILE A 59 9.40 -10.36 -0.65
N CYS A 60 8.96 -10.76 -1.84
CA CYS A 60 9.20 -12.09 -2.37
C CYS A 60 9.96 -11.94 -3.70
N GLY A 61 11.14 -12.54 -3.76
CA GLY A 61 11.98 -12.58 -4.94
C GLY A 61 12.01 -13.97 -5.58
N THR A 62 12.65 -14.07 -6.75
CA THR A 62 12.82 -15.36 -7.44
C THR A 62 13.74 -16.34 -6.70
N LYS A 63 14.41 -15.91 -5.63
CA LYS A 63 15.36 -16.69 -4.84
C LYS A 63 15.08 -16.62 -3.34
N GLY A 64 13.84 -16.31 -2.97
CA GLY A 64 13.48 -15.83 -1.63
C GLY A 64 13.09 -14.37 -1.71
#